data_AF-A0A8H8CI13-F1
#
_entry.id   AF-A0A8H8CI13-F1
#
_cell.length_a   1.000
_cell.length_b   1.000
_cell.length_c   1.000
_cell.angle_alpha   90.00
_cell.angle_beta   90.00
_cell.angle_gamma   90.00
#
_symmetry.space_group_name_H-M   'P 1'
#
loop_
_entity.id
_entity.type
_entity.pdbx_description
1 polymer ?
#
loop_
_entity_poly.entity_id
_entity_poly.type
_entity_poly.pdbx_seq_one_letter_code
_entity_poly.pdbx_strand_id
1 'polypeptide(L)'
;MPLSTSVTLSAMYGYEAKSVDDPCIVLADEALRLTSQLVVPGGSMINDIPVLRHIPKWFPGAYSRKLAAKSRALNEEIWRIPIDYVKKTLDEGTFSPSLVANFYEKKLAYGASEEEEVAVRNTAYTAYGGIHLLNNG
;
A
#
# COMPACT_ATOMS: atom_id res chain seq x y z
N MET A 1 3.40 19.12 1.19
CA MET A 1 2.69 17.83 1.02
C MET A 1 1.91 17.91 -0.28
N PRO A 2 2.05 16.94 -1.21
CA PRO A 2 1.22 16.93 -2.41
C PRO A 2 -0.25 16.81 -1.99
N LEU A 3 -1.12 17.70 -2.46
CA LEU A 3 -2.57 17.66 -2.14
C LEU A 3 -3.18 16.29 -2.44
N SER A 4 -2.71 15.65 -3.52
CA SER A 4 -3.18 14.33 -3.94
C SER A 4 -2.95 13.25 -2.89
N THR A 5 -1.78 13.22 -2.24
CA THR A 5 -1.46 12.29 -1.14
C THR A 5 -2.40 12.50 0.06
N SER A 6 -2.67 13.76 0.40
CA SER A 6 -3.62 14.13 1.46
C SER A 6 -5.01 13.58 1.21
N VAL A 7 -5.51 13.82 -0.01
CA VAL A 7 -6.86 13.45 -0.41
C VAL A 7 -7.01 11.94 -0.43
N THR A 8 -5.98 11.20 -0.86
CA THR A 8 -6.02 9.74 -0.85
C THR A 8 -5.93 9.15 0.55
N LEU A 9 -5.09 9.68 1.44
CA LEU A 9 -5.06 9.24 2.84
C LEU A 9 -6.41 9.47 3.53
N SER A 10 -7.02 10.63 3.29
CA SER A 10 -8.36 10.94 3.80
C SER A 10 -9.43 10.03 3.20
N ALA A 11 -9.48 9.87 1.87
CA ALA A 11 -10.50 9.05 1.22
C ALA A 11 -10.39 7.55 1.52
N MET A 12 -9.16 7.02 1.59
CA MET A 12 -8.93 5.59 1.82
C MET A 12 -9.03 5.22 3.30
N TYR A 13 -8.53 6.06 4.20
CA TYR A 13 -8.34 5.71 5.62
C TYR A 13 -8.99 6.68 6.61
N GLY A 14 -9.61 7.77 6.15
CA GLY A 14 -10.10 8.82 7.05
C GLY A 14 -8.96 9.50 7.81
N TYR A 15 -7.74 9.43 7.26
CA TYR A 15 -6.52 9.89 7.91
C TYR A 15 -6.14 11.28 7.41
N GLU A 16 -6.04 12.23 8.34
CA GLU A 16 -5.54 13.58 8.08
C GLU A 16 -4.08 13.69 8.52
N ALA A 17 -3.16 13.65 7.55
CA ALA A 17 -1.75 13.86 7.82
C ALA A 17 -1.49 15.31 8.22
N LYS A 18 -0.76 15.51 9.33
CA LYS A 18 -0.59 16.84 9.94
C LYS A 18 0.57 17.64 9.37
N SER A 19 1.53 16.97 8.74
CA SER A 19 2.72 17.58 8.16
C SER A 19 3.34 16.67 7.11
N VAL A 20 4.31 17.17 6.35
CA VAL A 20 5.09 16.33 5.41
C VAL A 20 5.94 15.28 6.11
N ASP A 21 6.28 15.49 7.38
CA ASP A 21 7.08 14.59 8.20
C ASP A 21 6.20 13.57 8.94
N ASP A 22 4.91 13.48 8.58
CA ASP A 22 4.01 12.49 9.13
C ASP A 22 4.54 11.07 8.84
N PRO A 23 4.64 10.18 9.84
CA PRO A 23 5.18 8.84 9.65
C PRO A 23 4.50 8.05 8.53
N CYS A 24 3.20 8.28 8.31
CA CYS A 24 2.46 7.61 7.24
C CYS A 24 2.93 8.07 5.86
N ILE A 25 3.30 9.35 5.72
CA ILE A 25 3.82 9.93 4.47
C ILE A 25 5.26 9.48 4.23
N VAL A 26 6.11 9.57 5.26
CA VAL A 26 7.53 9.21 5.16
C VAL A 26 7.70 7.74 4.74
N LEU A 27 6.97 6.82 5.39
CA LEU A 27 7.03 5.39 5.06
C LEU A 27 6.51 5.11 3.65
N ALA A 28 5.46 5.79 3.24
CA ALA A 28 4.88 5.59 1.94
C ALA A 28 5.77 6.13 0.82
N ASP A 29 6.41 7.29 1.01
CA ASP A 29 7.41 7.82 0.07
C ASP A 29 8.64 6.91 -0.04
N GLU A 30 9.14 6.36 1.08
CA GLU A 30 10.27 5.44 1.07
C GLU A 30 9.95 4.15 0.29
N ALA A 31 8.78 3.57 0.52
CA ALA A 31 8.41 2.33 -0.12
C ALA A 31 8.06 2.51 -1.60
N LEU A 32 7.48 3.64 -1.99
CA LEU A 32 7.29 3.96 -3.40
C LEU A 32 8.61 4.22 -4.11
N ARG A 33 9.59 4.86 -3.46
CA ARG A 33 10.95 4.99 -3.99
C ARG A 33 11.61 3.63 -4.23
N LEU A 34 11.38 2.67 -3.35
CA LEU A 34 11.90 1.30 -3.50
C LEU A 34 11.14 0.49 -4.57
N THR A 35 9.85 0.76 -4.73
CA THR A 35 9.01 0.15 -5.76
C THR A 35 9.29 0.75 -7.15
N SER A 36 9.55 2.05 -7.28
CA SER A 36 9.92 2.66 -8.55
C SER A 36 11.26 2.13 -9.07
N GLN A 37 12.21 1.86 -8.19
CA GLN A 37 13.47 1.16 -8.52
C GLN A 37 13.26 -0.27 -9.05
N LEU A 38 12.11 -0.90 -8.77
CA LEU A 38 11.74 -2.19 -9.34
C LEU A 38 11.09 -2.09 -10.72
N VAL A 39 10.51 -0.93 -11.07
CA VAL A 39 9.72 -0.69 -12.28
C VAL A 39 10.55 -0.12 -13.44
N VAL A 40 11.75 0.45 -13.17
CA VAL A 40 12.66 0.93 -14.23
C VAL A 40 13.19 -0.22 -15.12
N PRO A 41 13.50 0.03 -16.41
CA PRO A 41 14.11 -0.96 -17.30
C PRO A 41 15.48 -1.41 -16.73
N GLY A 42 15.62 -2.71 -16.44
CA GLY A 42 16.77 -3.27 -15.72
C GLY A 42 16.48 -3.59 -14.24
N GLY A 43 15.42 -2.99 -13.68
CA GLY A 43 14.65 -3.52 -12.57
C GLY A 43 13.75 -4.65 -13.09
N SER A 44 13.57 -5.68 -12.29
CA SER A 44 13.04 -6.97 -12.72
C SER A 44 11.59 -6.90 -13.22
N MET A 45 11.39 -6.82 -14.54
CA MET A 45 10.12 -7.07 -15.25
C MET A 45 9.63 -8.51 -15.09
N ILE A 46 9.27 -8.93 -13.89
CA ILE A 46 8.92 -10.33 -13.63
C ILE A 46 7.68 -10.52 -12.76
N ASN A 47 7.12 -9.49 -12.13
CA ASN A 47 6.09 -9.74 -11.13
C ASN A 47 4.64 -9.83 -11.62
N ASP A 48 4.38 -9.71 -12.94
CA ASP A 48 3.03 -9.86 -13.51
C ASP A 48 2.85 -11.12 -14.38
N ILE A 49 3.88 -11.99 -14.49
CA ILE A 49 3.83 -13.19 -15.35
C ILE A 49 3.94 -14.48 -14.50
N PRO A 50 2.84 -15.25 -14.34
CA PRO A 50 2.79 -16.48 -13.54
C PRO A 50 3.82 -17.57 -13.91
N VAL A 51 4.41 -17.50 -15.11
CA VAL A 51 5.41 -18.46 -15.63
C VAL A 51 6.69 -18.53 -14.80
N LEU A 52 6.97 -17.54 -13.95
CA LEU A 52 8.28 -17.38 -13.30
C LEU A 52 8.43 -18.12 -11.96
N ARG A 53 7.38 -18.83 -11.50
CA ARG A 53 7.44 -19.76 -10.35
C ARG A 53 8.42 -20.93 -10.55
N HIS A 54 8.90 -21.15 -11.78
CA HIS A 54 9.76 -22.27 -12.16
C HIS A 54 11.23 -21.89 -12.41
N ILE A 55 11.66 -20.64 -12.19
CA ILE A 55 13.04 -20.23 -12.47
C ILE A 55 14.00 -20.57 -11.30
N PRO A 56 15.12 -21.29 -11.57
CA PRO A 56 16.11 -21.68 -10.56
C PRO A 56 16.76 -20.51 -9.82
N LYS A 57 17.33 -20.80 -8.64
CA LYS A 57 18.00 -19.82 -7.76
C LYS A 57 19.25 -19.14 -8.37
N TRP A 58 19.84 -19.73 -9.42
CA TRP A 58 21.10 -19.28 -10.04
C TRP A 58 20.93 -18.42 -11.30
N PHE A 59 19.69 -18.10 -11.69
CA PHE A 59 19.41 -17.30 -12.89
C PHE A 59 19.79 -15.80 -12.71
N PRO A 60 20.33 -15.12 -13.74
CA PRO A 60 20.63 -13.70 -13.66
C PRO A 60 19.32 -12.94 -13.40
N GLY A 61 19.26 -12.21 -12.27
CA GLY A 61 18.02 -11.61 -11.76
C GLY A 61 17.71 -11.94 -10.30
N ALA A 62 18.50 -12.77 -9.60
CA ALA A 62 18.28 -13.08 -8.17
C ALA A 62 18.25 -11.85 -7.21
N TYR A 63 18.76 -10.69 -7.64
CA TYR A 63 18.58 -9.40 -6.97
C TYR A 63 17.09 -9.02 -6.83
N SER A 64 16.28 -9.39 -7.83
CA SER A 64 14.84 -9.14 -7.86
C SER A 64 14.07 -9.85 -6.77
N ARG A 65 14.50 -11.05 -6.35
CA ARG A 65 13.83 -11.79 -5.27
C ARG A 65 14.03 -11.13 -3.93
N LYS A 66 15.25 -10.67 -3.61
CA LYS A 66 15.52 -9.93 -2.37
C LYS A 66 14.81 -8.59 -2.37
N LEU A 67 14.81 -7.89 -3.50
CA LEU A 67 14.14 -6.60 -3.63
C LEU A 67 12.60 -6.74 -3.63
N ALA A 68 12.05 -7.81 -4.21
CA ALA A 68 10.62 -8.14 -4.16
C ALA A 68 10.17 -8.60 -2.76
N ALA A 69 10.99 -9.38 -2.05
CA ALA A 69 10.73 -9.73 -0.66
C ALA A 69 10.78 -8.47 0.24
N LYS A 70 11.77 -7.60 0.03
CA LYS A 70 11.87 -6.31 0.72
C LYS A 70 10.70 -5.38 0.38
N SER A 71 10.29 -5.32 -0.88
CA SER A 71 9.11 -4.56 -1.33
C SER A 71 7.82 -5.12 -0.74
N ARG A 72 7.65 -6.45 -0.66
CA ARG A 72 6.51 -7.06 0.04
C ARG A 72 6.48 -6.71 1.53
N ALA A 73 7.62 -6.84 2.22
CA ALA A 73 7.71 -6.52 3.65
C ALA A 73 7.44 -5.03 3.90
N LEU A 74 8.01 -4.14 3.08
CA LEU A 74 7.72 -2.70 3.15
C LEU A 74 6.26 -2.42 2.82
N ASN A 75 5.68 -3.08 1.82
CA ASN A 75 4.27 -2.93 1.47
C ASN A 75 3.36 -3.33 2.63
N GLU A 76 3.68 -4.38 3.38
CA GLU A 76 2.93 -4.72 4.59
C GLU A 76 3.07 -3.64 5.68
N GLU A 77 4.26 -3.03 5.79
CA GLU A 77 4.57 -2.06 6.84
C GLU A 77 3.99 -0.66 6.58
N ILE A 78 3.93 -0.19 5.32
CA ILE A 78 3.34 1.11 4.95
C ILE A 78 1.90 1.21 5.43
N TRP A 79 1.13 0.14 5.29
CA TRP A 79 -0.31 0.15 5.57
C TRP A 79 -0.65 -0.15 7.01
N ARG A 80 0.31 -0.63 7.80
CA ARG A 80 0.11 -0.89 9.23
C ARG A 80 -0.38 0.37 9.94
N ILE A 81 0.30 1.51 9.75
CA ILE A 81 -0.04 2.76 10.44
C ILE A 81 -1.47 3.25 10.11
N PRO A 82 -1.86 3.44 8.84
CA PRO A 82 -3.19 3.95 8.53
C PRO A 82 -4.31 2.92 8.80
N ILE A 83 -4.04 1.61 8.67
CA ILE A 83 -5.01 0.57 9.05
C ILE A 83 -5.19 0.51 10.56
N ASP A 84 -4.11 0.59 11.34
CA ASP A 84 -4.18 0.58 12.80
C ASP A 84 -4.88 1.85 13.31
N TYR A 85 -4.69 2.99 12.65
CA TYR A 85 -5.46 4.20 12.89
C TYR A 85 -6.96 3.98 12.66
N VAL A 86 -7.34 3.35 11.54
CA VAL A 86 -8.75 3.04 11.25
C VAL A 86 -9.33 2.11 12.32
N LYS A 87 -8.63 1.03 12.67
CA LYS A 87 -9.07 0.09 13.71
C LYS A 87 -9.27 0.79 15.04
N LYS A 88 -8.29 1.59 15.47
CA LYS A 88 -8.36 2.35 16.71
C LYS A 88 -9.54 3.32 16.73
N THR A 89 -9.74 4.08 15.65
CA THR A 89 -10.84 5.06 15.58
C THR A 89 -12.21 4.39 15.47
N LEU A 90 -12.30 3.18 14.89
CA LEU A 90 -13.50 2.35 14.94
C LEU A 90 -13.81 1.89 16.37
N ASP A 91 -12.81 1.39 17.10
CA ASP A 91 -12.96 0.98 18.50
C ASP A 91 -13.37 2.14 19.42
N GLU A 92 -12.86 3.35 19.14
CA GLU A 92 -13.19 4.58 19.85
C GLU A 92 -14.53 5.21 19.41
N GLY A 93 -15.13 4.74 18.32
CA GLY A 93 -16.33 5.34 17.73
C GLY A 93 -16.11 6.74 17.13
N THR A 94 -14.87 7.10 16.80
CA THR A 94 -14.43 8.41 16.30
C THR A 94 -13.97 8.38 14.84
N PHE A 95 -14.16 7.25 14.15
CA PHE A 95 -13.71 7.08 12.77
C PHE A 95 -14.36 8.07 11.81
N SER A 96 -13.59 8.51 10.83
CA SER A 96 -14.11 9.27 9.69
C SER A 96 -14.51 8.32 8.56
N PRO A 97 -15.64 8.55 7.86
CA PRO A 97 -16.06 7.73 6.74
C PRO A 97 -14.96 7.65 5.66
N SER A 98 -14.58 6.42 5.32
CA SER A 98 -13.52 6.14 4.35
C SER A 98 -13.67 4.71 3.81
N LEU A 99 -12.99 4.39 2.71
CA LEU A 99 -13.07 3.07 2.10
C LEU A 99 -12.77 1.96 3.11
N VAL A 100 -11.67 2.11 3.86
CA VAL A 100 -11.21 1.10 4.81
C VAL A 100 -12.06 1.10 6.08
N ALA A 101 -12.46 2.26 6.60
CA ALA A 101 -13.34 2.30 7.77
C ALA A 101 -14.71 1.65 7.50
N ASN A 102 -15.33 1.99 6.37
CA ASN A 102 -16.61 1.40 5.96
C ASN A 102 -16.50 -0.11 5.73
N PHE A 103 -15.37 -0.58 5.19
CA PHE A 103 -15.12 -2.00 5.04
C PHE A 103 -15.02 -2.72 6.40
N TYR A 104 -14.23 -2.19 7.34
CA TYR A 104 -14.10 -2.80 8.66
C TYR A 104 -15.39 -2.74 9.47
N GLU A 105 -16.16 -1.66 9.37
CA GLU A 105 -17.50 -1.56 9.98
C GLU A 105 -18.44 -2.65 9.43
N LYS A 106 -18.52 -2.80 8.10
CA LYS A 106 -19.30 -3.88 7.45
C LYS A 106 -18.79 -5.26 7.91
N LYS A 107 -17.48 -5.45 7.96
CA LYS A 107 -16.86 -6.72 8.39
C LYS A 107 -17.21 -7.07 9.83
N LEU A 108 -17.26 -6.09 10.74
CA LEU A 108 -17.67 -6.29 12.12
C LEU A 108 -19.16 -6.65 12.23
N ALA A 109 -20.01 -6.01 11.43
CA ALA A 109 -21.46 -6.23 11.47
C ALA A 109 -21.92 -7.52 10.79
N TYR A 110 -21.29 -7.91 9.67
CA TYR A 110 -21.79 -8.97 8.78
C TYR A 110 -20.74 -10.01 8.39
N GLY A 111 -19.48 -9.83 8.79
CA GLY A 111 -18.36 -10.60 8.26
C GLY A 111 -17.89 -10.10 6.89
N ALA A 112 -16.74 -10.62 6.44
CA ALA A 112 -16.19 -10.40 5.10
C ALA A 112 -15.29 -11.58 4.72
N SER A 113 -15.19 -11.89 3.42
CA SER A 113 -14.25 -12.91 2.92
C SER A 113 -12.80 -12.40 2.92
N GLU A 114 -11.83 -13.31 2.88
CA GLU A 114 -10.42 -12.93 2.72
C GLU A 114 -10.19 -12.22 1.37
N GLU A 115 -10.89 -12.63 0.31
CA GLU A 115 -10.81 -11.98 -1.00
C GLU A 115 -11.33 -10.54 -0.96
N GLU A 116 -12.42 -10.27 -0.23
CA GLU A 116 -12.92 -8.90 -0.04
C GLU A 116 -11.89 -8.04 0.71
N GLU A 117 -11.26 -8.58 1.76
CA GLU A 117 -10.21 -7.86 2.50
C GLU A 117 -8.98 -7.57 1.62
N VAL A 118 -8.55 -8.56 0.84
CA VAL A 118 -7.44 -8.39 -0.12
C VAL A 118 -7.79 -7.35 -1.18
N ALA A 119 -9.02 -7.36 -1.70
CA ALA A 119 -9.47 -6.40 -2.70
C ALA A 119 -9.42 -4.96 -2.17
N VAL A 120 -9.99 -4.71 -0.98
CA VAL A 120 -9.99 -3.38 -0.36
C VAL A 120 -8.56 -2.89 -0.10
N ARG A 121 -7.69 -3.78 0.40
CA ARG A 121 -6.27 -3.47 0.62
C ARG A 121 -5.56 -3.10 -0.69
N ASN A 122 -5.80 -3.86 -1.76
CA ASN A 122 -5.19 -3.62 -3.07
C ASN A 122 -5.70 -2.35 -3.74
N THR A 123 -6.98 -2.01 -3.58
CA THR A 123 -7.55 -0.74 -4.07
C THR A 123 -6.88 0.45 -3.40
N ALA A 124 -6.76 0.44 -2.07
CA ALA A 124 -6.09 1.51 -1.33
C ALA A 124 -4.61 1.62 -1.72
N TYR A 125 -3.92 0.48 -1.93
CA TYR A 125 -2.55 0.43 -2.42
C TYR A 125 -2.40 1.08 -3.80
N THR A 126 -3.25 0.72 -4.75
CA THR A 126 -3.18 1.20 -6.12
C THR A 126 -3.48 2.69 -6.21
N ALA A 127 -4.44 3.19 -5.43
CA ALA A 127 -4.78 4.61 -5.36
C ALA A 127 -3.60 5.47 -4.90
N TYR A 128 -2.81 4.99 -3.93
CA TYR A 128 -1.63 5.69 -3.46
C TYR A 128 -0.46 5.58 -4.44
N GLY A 129 -0.24 4.37 -5.00
CA GLY A 129 0.78 4.13 -6.02
C GLY A 129 0.62 5.01 -7.27
N GLY A 130 -0.62 5.20 -7.73
CA GLY A 130 -0.92 6.01 -8.92
C GLY A 130 -0.55 7.49 -8.78
N ILE A 131 -0.69 8.07 -7.59
CA ILE A 131 -0.42 9.50 -7.36
C ILE A 131 1.05 9.86 -7.55
N HIS A 132 1.94 8.98 -7.12
CA HIS A 132 3.38 9.22 -7.20
C HIS A 132 3.93 9.02 -8.61
N LEU A 133 3.33 8.14 -9.41
CA LEU A 133 3.67 7.98 -10.83
C LEU A 133 3.30 9.22 -11.64
N LEU A 134 2.22 9.93 -11.27
CA LEU A 134 1.78 11.15 -11.94
C LEU A 134 2.60 12.39 -11.55
N ASN A 135 3.21 12.41 -10.35
CA ASN A 135 4.01 13.54 -9.87
C ASN A 135 5.50 13.47 -10.25
N ASN A 136 5.96 12.35 -10.82
CA ASN A 136 7.34 12.13 -11.28
C ASN A 136 7.46 11.96 -12.81
N GLY A 137 6.46 12.44 -13.56
CA GLY A 137 6.47 12.49 -15.03
C GLY A 137 7.08 13.77 -15.58
#